data_AF-A0A6S7KD68-F1
#
_entry.id   AF-A0A6S7KD68-F1
#
_cell.length_a   1.000
_cell.length_b   1.000
_cell.length_c   1.000
_cell.angle_alpha   90.00
_cell.angle_beta   90.00
_cell.angle_gamma   90.00
#
_symmetry.space_group_name_H-M   'P 1'
#
loop_
_entity.id
_entity.type
_entity.pdbx_description
1 polymer ?
#
loop_
_entity_poly.entity_id
_entity_poly.type
_entity_poly.pdbx_seq_one_letter_code
_entity_poly.pdbx_strand_id
1 'polypeptide(L)'
;FERLKDIKQLGLCYWVFPGASHNRFEHCLGTAHLCGKLIDTLCNLHRGEIEITKKESLCIKIAGLCHDLGHGPFSHFFDGVYIPRAIPGSQWKHEKASCDMFDHMIASNPSLAESFEEEYLGREEIDFIKELILGWCTCL
;
A
#
# COMPACT_ATOMS: atom_id res chain seq x y z
N PHE A 1 6.05 5.25 6.79
CA PHE A 1 6.40 5.13 5.35
C PHE A 1 7.91 4.99 5.09
N GLU A 2 8.76 5.89 5.60
CA GLU A 2 10.21 5.94 5.34
C GLU A 2 10.99 4.62 5.51
N ARG A 3 10.57 3.73 6.42
CA ARG A 3 11.09 2.36 6.59
C ARG A 3 11.24 1.59 5.27
N LEU A 4 10.37 1.83 4.29
CA LEU A 4 10.43 1.13 3.00
C LEU A 4 11.72 1.42 2.21
N LYS A 5 12.48 2.46 2.56
CA LYS A 5 13.81 2.76 1.97
C LYS A 5 14.85 1.69 2.27
N ASP A 6 14.62 0.88 3.31
CA ASP A 6 15.54 -0.16 3.75
C ASP A 6 15.10 -1.57 3.34
N ILE A 7 14.02 -1.70 2.56
CA ILE A 7 13.45 -2.99 2.14
C ILE A 7 13.62 -3.17 0.64
N LYS A 8 14.56 -4.04 0.25
CA LYS A 8 14.81 -4.38 -1.16
C LYS A 8 13.56 -4.95 -1.81
N GLN A 9 13.17 -4.40 -2.97
CA GLN A 9 12.00 -4.84 -3.72
C GLN A 9 12.07 -6.33 -4.04
N LEU A 10 13.22 -6.77 -4.56
CA LEU A 10 13.47 -8.15 -4.96
C LEU A 10 14.24 -8.94 -3.89
N GLY A 11 14.34 -8.43 -2.66
CA GLY A 11 14.96 -9.11 -1.53
C GLY A 11 16.36 -9.65 -1.84
N LEU A 12 16.52 -10.96 -1.76
CA LEU A 12 17.81 -11.65 -1.95
C LEU A 12 18.32 -11.59 -3.39
N CYS A 13 17.48 -11.28 -4.38
CA CYS A 13 17.91 -11.16 -5.78
C CYS A 13 18.99 -10.09 -5.99
N TYR A 14 19.08 -9.08 -5.11
CA TYR A 14 20.15 -8.09 -5.14
C TYR A 14 21.56 -8.72 -5.09
N TRP A 15 21.71 -9.87 -4.41
CA TRP A 15 22.97 -10.60 -4.31
C TRP A 15 23.37 -11.34 -5.59
N VAL A 16 22.42 -11.55 -6.51
CA VAL A 16 22.64 -12.20 -7.81
C VAL A 16 22.68 -11.14 -8.93
N PHE A 17 21.82 -10.14 -8.83
CA PHE A 17 21.65 -9.06 -9.80
C PHE A 17 21.94 -7.72 -9.11
N PRO A 18 23.17 -7.17 -9.22
CA PRO A 18 23.54 -5.95 -8.51
C PRO A 18 22.73 -4.72 -8.95
N GLY A 19 22.12 -4.75 -10.14
CA GLY A 19 21.18 -3.74 -10.61
C GLY A 19 19.81 -3.76 -9.91
N ALA A 20 19.46 -4.85 -9.22
CA ALA A 20 18.24 -4.96 -8.41
C ALA A 20 18.40 -4.29 -7.03
N SER A 21 18.96 -3.08 -7.00
CA SER A 21 19.27 -2.32 -5.78
C SER A 21 18.08 -1.53 -5.24
N HIS A 22 17.00 -1.45 -6.00
CA HIS A 22 15.80 -0.70 -5.66
C HIS A 22 15.03 -1.29 -4.46
N ASN A 23 14.33 -0.42 -3.74
CA ASN A 23 13.57 -0.69 -2.55
C ASN A 23 12.06 -0.48 -2.78
N ARG A 24 11.26 -0.90 -1.80
CA ARG A 24 9.79 -0.78 -1.81
C ARG A 24 9.33 0.69 -1.81
N PHE A 25 10.14 1.61 -1.31
CA PHE A 25 9.79 3.04 -1.21
C PHE A 25 9.49 3.66 -2.57
N GLU A 26 10.42 3.59 -3.52
CA GLU A 26 10.25 4.15 -4.87
C GLU A 26 9.18 3.41 -5.68
N HIS A 27 9.01 2.11 -5.43
CA HIS A 27 7.92 1.32 -6.01
C HIS A 27 6.56 1.86 -5.55
N CYS A 28 6.37 2.08 -4.26
CA CYS A 28 5.12 2.65 -3.71
C CYS A 28 4.81 4.03 -4.26
N LEU A 29 5.81 4.91 -4.38
CA LEU A 29 5.64 6.23 -5.01
C LEU A 29 5.23 6.09 -6.48
N GLY A 30 5.86 5.16 -7.22
CA GLY A 30 5.50 4.84 -8.60
C GLY A 30 4.08 4.32 -8.73
N THR A 31 3.65 3.40 -7.87
CA THR A 31 2.28 2.86 -7.85
C THR A 31 1.26 3.97 -7.60
N ALA A 32 1.46 4.82 -6.60
CA ALA A 32 0.57 5.96 -6.33
C ALA A 32 0.45 6.92 -7.53
N HIS A 33 1.57 7.19 -8.23
CA HIS A 33 1.57 8.00 -9.44
C HIS A 33 0.77 7.35 -10.58
N LEU A 34 0.96 6.04 -10.79
CA LEU A 34 0.24 5.30 -11.83
C LEU A 34 -1.26 5.17 -11.52
N CYS A 35 -1.65 5.01 -10.25
CA CYS A 35 -3.04 5.07 -9.82
C CYS A 35 -3.69 6.40 -10.23
N GLY A 36 -3.03 7.54 -9.96
CA GLY A 36 -3.52 8.85 -10.38
C GLY A 36 -3.69 8.96 -11.89
N LYS A 37 -2.67 8.56 -12.66
CA LYS A 37 -2.74 8.57 -14.14
C LYS A 37 -3.86 7.69 -14.69
N LEU A 38 -4.09 6.52 -14.10
CA LEU A 38 -5.16 5.63 -14.53
C LEU A 38 -6.53 6.29 -14.32
N ILE A 39 -6.78 6.87 -13.15
CA ILE A 39 -8.03 7.56 -12.84
C ILE A 39 -8.26 8.73 -13.80
N ASP A 40 -7.24 9.57 -14.01
CA ASP A 40 -7.33 10.69 -14.95
C ASP A 40 -7.65 10.20 -16.36
N THR A 41 -7.06 9.09 -16.79
CA THR A 41 -7.31 8.49 -18.10
C THR A 41 -8.73 7.96 -18.22
N LEU A 42 -9.22 7.23 -17.21
CA LEU A 42 -10.58 6.68 -17.18
C LEU A 42 -11.65 7.78 -17.20
N CYS A 43 -11.50 8.80 -16.35
CA CYS A 43 -12.41 9.95 -16.32
C CYS A 43 -12.40 10.71 -17.66
N ASN A 44 -11.29 10.73 -18.38
CA ASN A 44 -11.21 11.36 -19.70
C ASN A 44 -11.83 10.52 -20.82
N LEU A 45 -11.68 9.20 -20.80
CA LEU A 45 -12.24 8.30 -21.81
C LEU A 45 -13.76 8.12 -21.64
N HIS A 46 -14.26 8.15 -20.40
CA HIS A 46 -15.66 7.88 -20.05
C HIS A 46 -16.37 9.11 -19.47
N ARG A 47 -16.08 10.30 -20.03
CA ARG A 47 -16.67 11.57 -19.57
C ARG A 47 -18.20 11.51 -19.59
N GLY A 48 -18.82 11.65 -18.42
CA GLY A 48 -20.28 11.62 -18.25
C GLY A 48 -20.86 10.23 -17.98
N GLU A 49 -20.04 9.18 -17.99
CA GLU A 49 -20.44 7.80 -17.64
C GLU A 49 -19.85 7.34 -16.30
N ILE A 50 -18.60 7.75 -16.03
CA ILE A 50 -17.89 7.42 -14.79
C ILE A 50 -17.59 8.72 -14.06
N GLU A 51 -18.10 8.85 -12.83
CA GLU A 51 -17.77 9.94 -11.93
C GLU A 51 -16.96 9.39 -10.76
N ILE A 52 -15.63 9.61 -10.80
CA ILE A 52 -14.75 9.38 -9.66
C ILE A 52 -14.52 10.74 -9.00
N THR A 53 -14.94 10.86 -7.75
CA THR A 53 -14.76 12.08 -6.98
C THR A 53 -13.28 12.33 -6.67
N LYS A 54 -12.93 13.59 -6.36
CA LYS A 54 -11.57 13.93 -5.92
C LYS A 54 -11.15 13.15 -4.67
N LYS A 55 -12.12 12.89 -3.77
CA LYS A 55 -11.92 12.15 -2.53
C LYS A 55 -11.63 10.67 -2.80
N GLU A 56 -12.41 10.01 -3.67
CA GLU A 56 -12.13 8.63 -4.09
C GLU A 56 -10.78 8.53 -4.80
N SER A 57 -10.46 9.50 -5.67
CA SER A 57 -9.15 9.57 -6.33
C SER A 57 -8.00 9.68 -5.33
N LEU A 58 -8.17 10.49 -4.28
CA LEU A 58 -7.20 10.58 -3.18
C LEU A 58 -7.05 9.24 -2.45
N CYS A 59 -8.17 8.59 -2.10
CA CYS A 59 -8.16 7.29 -1.44
C CYS A 59 -7.42 6.23 -2.28
N ILE A 60 -7.70 6.15 -3.59
CA ILE A 60 -7.03 5.19 -4.48
C ILE A 60 -5.51 5.45 -4.56
N LYS A 61 -5.09 6.72 -4.61
CA LYS A 61 -3.66 7.08 -4.58
C LYS A 61 -3.02 6.72 -3.24
N ILE A 62 -3.71 6.94 -2.11
CA ILE A 62 -3.22 6.54 -0.79
C ILE A 62 -3.12 5.02 -0.68
N ALA A 63 -4.10 4.27 -1.18
CA ALA A 63 -4.04 2.81 -1.24
C ALA A 63 -2.84 2.33 -2.07
N GLY A 64 -2.64 2.90 -3.27
CA GLY A 64 -1.47 2.61 -4.11
C GLY A 64 -0.14 2.94 -3.43
N LEU A 65 -0.08 4.05 -2.69
CA LEU A 65 1.09 4.43 -1.89
C LEU A 65 1.34 3.44 -0.75
N CYS A 66 0.29 2.96 -0.09
CA CYS A 66 0.39 2.23 1.17
C CYS A 66 0.32 0.70 1.03
N HIS A 67 0.08 0.17 -0.18
CA HIS A 67 -0.18 -1.27 -0.39
C HIS A 67 0.93 -2.20 0.13
N ASP A 68 2.17 -1.72 0.15
CA ASP A 68 3.36 -2.49 0.52
C ASP A 68 3.95 -2.11 1.90
N LEU A 69 3.24 -1.30 2.71
CA LEU A 69 3.70 -0.87 4.05
C LEU A 69 4.09 -2.04 4.96
N GLY A 70 3.38 -3.16 4.84
CA GLY A 70 3.49 -4.35 5.66
C GLY A 70 4.62 -5.30 5.27
N HIS A 71 5.37 -5.03 4.19
CA HIS A 71 6.47 -5.91 3.81
C HIS A 71 7.53 -6.00 4.91
N GLY A 72 7.99 -7.22 5.16
CA GLY A 72 9.10 -7.52 6.08
C GLY A 72 10.48 -7.50 5.39
N PRO A 73 11.54 -7.85 6.13
CA PRO A 73 12.89 -7.96 5.59
C PRO A 73 12.95 -8.86 4.35
N PHE A 74 13.60 -8.39 3.28
CA PHE A 74 13.69 -9.09 1.99
C PHE A 74 12.35 -9.34 1.27
N SER A 75 11.35 -8.49 1.51
CA SER A 75 10.07 -8.49 0.78
C SER A 75 9.37 -9.86 0.82
N HIS A 76 9.11 -10.49 -0.33
CA HIS A 76 8.35 -11.75 -0.40
C HIS A 76 9.03 -12.96 0.24
N PHE A 77 10.32 -12.85 0.57
CA PHE A 77 10.97 -13.88 1.38
C PHE A 77 10.36 -13.94 2.79
N PHE A 78 9.91 -12.81 3.34
CA PHE A 78 9.43 -12.76 4.72
C PHE A 78 8.07 -13.47 4.90
N ASP A 79 7.02 -13.04 4.19
CA ASP A 79 5.70 -13.71 4.18
C ASP A 79 5.74 -15.07 3.48
N GLY A 80 6.45 -15.18 2.36
CA GLY A 80 6.38 -16.37 1.52
C GLY A 80 7.21 -17.54 2.03
N VAL A 81 8.26 -17.28 2.82
CA VAL A 81 9.26 -18.30 3.16
C VAL A 81 9.59 -18.32 4.65
N TYR A 82 9.93 -17.17 5.24
CA TYR A 82 10.38 -17.11 6.63
C TYR A 82 9.23 -17.36 7.61
N ILE A 83 8.13 -16.59 7.52
CA ILE A 83 7.00 -16.72 8.44
C ILE A 83 6.37 -18.12 8.42
N PRO A 84 6.11 -18.76 7.27
CA PRO A 84 5.57 -20.12 7.24
C PRO A 84 6.49 -21.17 7.89
N ARG A 85 7.82 -20.93 7.90
CA ARG A 85 8.80 -21.82 8.54
C ARG A 85 8.98 -21.53 10.03
N ALA A 86 9.02 -20.26 10.41
CA ALA A 86 9.21 -19.83 11.79
C ALA A 86 7.93 -20.04 12.61
N ILE A 87 6.76 -19.86 11.99
CA ILE A 87 5.44 -19.96 12.61
C ILE A 87 4.53 -20.81 11.68
N PRO A 88 4.65 -22.14 11.74
CA PRO A 88 3.82 -23.03 10.93
C PRO A 88 2.33 -22.78 11.15
N GLY A 89 1.56 -22.73 10.06
CA GLY A 89 0.11 -22.45 10.09
C GLY A 89 -0.28 -20.97 10.13
N SER A 90 0.70 -20.07 10.25
CA SER A 90 0.46 -18.62 10.17
C SER A 90 -0.19 -18.23 8.85
N GLN A 91 -1.25 -17.42 8.93
CA GLN A 91 -1.92 -16.79 7.78
C GLN A 91 -1.40 -15.36 7.52
N TRP A 92 -0.20 -15.05 8.01
CA TRP A 92 0.36 -13.71 7.85
C TRP A 92 0.57 -13.37 6.37
N LYS A 93 0.11 -12.18 6.00
CA LYS A 93 0.14 -11.63 4.65
C LYS A 93 0.61 -10.19 4.74
N HIS A 94 1.48 -9.76 3.83
CA HIS A 94 2.01 -8.40 3.87
C HIS A 94 0.89 -7.38 3.64
N GLU A 95 -0.18 -7.74 2.92
CA GLU A 95 -1.37 -6.94 2.68
C GLU A 95 -2.11 -6.60 3.98
N LYS A 96 -2.35 -7.61 4.84
CA LYS A 96 -2.95 -7.37 6.16
C LYS A 96 -2.04 -6.55 7.05
N ALA A 97 -0.74 -6.85 7.04
CA ALA A 97 0.24 -6.06 7.76
C ALA A 97 0.36 -4.62 7.23
N SER A 98 0.09 -4.37 5.95
CA SER A 98 0.05 -3.02 5.36
C SER A 98 -1.10 -2.22 5.95
N CYS A 99 -2.27 -2.84 6.11
CA CYS A 99 -3.42 -2.21 6.77
C CYS A 99 -3.13 -1.90 8.25
N ASP A 100 -2.53 -2.84 8.97
CA ASP A 100 -2.17 -2.64 10.38
C ASP A 100 -1.11 -1.52 10.54
N MET A 101 -0.14 -1.48 9.63
CA MET A 101 0.88 -0.43 9.59
C MET A 101 0.30 0.92 9.17
N PHE A 102 -0.72 0.93 8.31
CA PHE A 102 -1.43 2.14 7.92
C PHE A 102 -2.19 2.74 9.11
N ASP A 103 -2.95 1.93 9.85
CA ASP A 103 -3.63 2.36 11.08
C ASP A 103 -2.61 2.92 12.09
N HIS A 104 -1.49 2.20 12.29
CA HIS A 104 -0.42 2.64 13.18
C HIS A 104 0.23 3.95 12.71
N MET A 105 0.42 4.13 11.40
CA MET A 105 0.99 5.35 10.82
C MET A 105 0.08 6.56 11.07
N ILE A 106 -1.24 6.42 10.93
CA ILE A 106 -2.18 7.51 11.25
C ILE A 106 -2.14 7.81 12.76
N ALA A 107 -2.27 6.79 13.61
CA ALA A 107 -2.32 6.96 15.05
C ALA A 107 -1.03 7.54 15.66
N SER A 108 0.12 7.28 15.03
CA SER A 108 1.44 7.70 15.54
C SER A 108 1.89 9.06 15.01
N ASN A 109 1.15 9.67 14.06
CA ASN A 109 1.53 10.94 13.44
C ASN A 109 0.34 11.92 13.53
N PRO A 110 0.21 12.70 14.63
CA PRO A 110 -0.94 13.58 14.84
C PRO A 110 -1.20 14.57 13.70
N SER A 111 -0.15 15.12 13.10
CA SER A 111 -0.28 16.03 11.95
C SER A 111 -0.86 15.34 10.72
N LEU A 112 -0.60 14.04 10.53
CA LEU A 112 -1.20 13.26 9.45
C LEU A 112 -2.68 13.02 9.71
N ALA A 113 -3.04 12.75 10.97
CA ALA A 113 -4.44 12.60 11.37
C ALA A 113 -5.23 13.91 11.15
N GLU A 114 -4.66 15.07 11.54
CA GLU A 114 -5.25 16.38 11.22
C GLU A 114 -5.42 16.58 9.71
N SER A 115 -4.41 16.29 8.89
CA SER A 115 -4.54 16.41 7.43
C SER A 115 -5.60 15.48 6.84
N PHE A 116 -5.83 14.31 7.44
CA PHE A 116 -6.90 13.41 7.01
C PHE A 116 -8.28 13.98 7.35
N GLU A 117 -8.43 14.60 8.52
CA GLU A 117 -9.66 15.31 8.89
C GLU A 117 -9.93 16.50 7.97
N GLU A 118 -8.91 17.30 7.62
CA GLU A 118 -9.02 18.42 6.68
C GLU A 118 -9.45 18.00 5.27
N GLU A 119 -8.98 16.84 4.81
CA GLU A 119 -9.37 16.22 3.53
C GLU A 119 -10.69 15.42 3.63
N TYR A 120 -11.38 15.47 4.78
CA TYR A 120 -12.61 14.74 5.06
C TYR A 120 -12.47 13.21 4.84
N LEU A 121 -11.30 12.65 5.16
CA LEU A 121 -11.03 11.22 5.16
C LEU A 121 -11.42 10.64 6.51
N GLY A 122 -12.70 10.27 6.62
CA GLY A 122 -13.26 9.63 7.80
C GLY A 122 -13.03 8.12 7.80
N ARG A 123 -13.84 7.45 8.64
CA ARG A 123 -13.77 5.99 8.78
C ARG A 123 -14.07 5.25 7.48
N GLU A 124 -15.08 5.71 6.73
CA GLU A 124 -15.49 5.06 5.47
C GLU A 124 -14.36 5.12 4.42
N GLU A 125 -13.66 6.24 4.32
CA GLU A 125 -12.52 6.38 3.41
C GLU A 125 -11.32 5.53 3.85
N ILE A 126 -11.03 5.48 5.15
CA ILE A 126 -9.97 4.61 5.70
C ILE A 126 -10.29 3.14 5.42
N ASP A 127 -11.54 2.72 5.63
CA ASP A 127 -11.98 1.36 5.34
C ASP A 127 -11.87 1.07 3.84
N PHE A 128 -12.29 1.99 2.97
CA PHE A 128 -12.13 1.87 1.51
C PHE A 128 -10.66 1.72 1.09
N ILE A 129 -9.75 2.52 1.64
CA ILE A 129 -8.30 2.40 1.38
C ILE A 129 -7.80 1.00 1.76
N LYS A 130 -8.22 0.48 2.92
CA LYS A 130 -7.81 -0.83 3.41
C LYS A 130 -8.39 -1.97 2.59
N GLU A 131 -9.63 -1.84 2.11
CA GLU A 131 -10.25 -2.80 1.18
C GLU A 131 -9.49 -2.89 -0.14
N LEU A 132 -9.03 -1.75 -0.68
CA LEU A 132 -8.20 -1.73 -1.89
C LEU A 132 -6.85 -2.42 -1.68
N ILE A 133 -6.25 -2.31 -0.48
CA ILE A 133 -4.96 -2.94 -0.14
C ILE A 133 -5.13 -4.45 0.08
N LEU A 134 -6.14 -4.85 0.85
CA LEU A 134 -6.41 -6.26 1.16
C LEU A 134 -6.90 -7.06 -0.05
N GLY A 135 -7.59 -6.37 -0.97
CA GLY A 135 -8.36 -7.00 -2.01
C GLY A 135 -9.66 -7.63 -1.49
N TRP A 136 -10.66 -7.71 -2.36
CA TRP A 136 -12.01 -8.24 -2.10
C TRP A 136 -12.08 -9.75 -1.76
N CYS A 137 -10.94 -10.40 -1.47
CA CYS A 137 -10.84 -11.82 -1.19
C CYS A 137 -10.28 -12.12 0.21
N THR A 138 -10.57 -11.27 1.20
CA THR A 138 -10.16 -11.48 2.60
C THR A 138 -11.29 -11.39 3.63
N CYS A 139 -12.56 -11.39 3.18
CA CYS A 139 -13.68 -11.59 4.11
C CYS A 139 -13.74 -13.05 4.60
N LEU A 140 -13.35 -13.21 5.88
CA LEU A 140 -13.69 -14.28 6.85
C LEU A 140 -13.07 -15.68 6.66
#